data_AF-Q0D069-F1
#
_entry.id   AF-Q0D069-F1
#
_cell.length_a   1.000
_cell.length_b   1.000
_cell.length_c   1.000
_cell.angle_alpha   90.00
_cell.angle_beta   90.00
_cell.angle_gamma   90.00
#
_symmetry.space_group_name_H-M   'P 1'
#
loop_
_entity.id
_entity.type
_entity.pdbx_description
1 polymer ?
#
loop_
_entity_poly.entity_id
_entity_poly.type
_entity_poly.pdbx_seq_one_letter_code
_entity_poly.pdbx_strand_id
1 'polypeptide(L)'
;MESIFPRSSLWRPGVGVTAGVVDAGYEGALGALIEVKNPHGVVLHRNAKLAQIVFEELGEAVEGYNGIYQSSTSSVGRGGTGQPAKA
;
A
#
# COMPACT_ATOMS: atom_id res chain seq x y z
N MET A 1 3.18 12.60 4.78
CA MET A 1 2.44 11.82 3.76
C MET A 1 3.44 10.92 3.06
N GLU A 2 2.96 9.77 2.59
CA GLU A 2 3.81 8.79 1.93
C GLU A 2 3.37 8.49 0.50
N SER A 3 4.33 8.14 -0.35
CA SER A 3 4.08 7.66 -1.72
C SER A 3 4.75 6.30 -1.91
N ILE A 4 4.05 5.34 -2.51
CA ILE A 4 4.56 3.98 -2.75
C ILE A 4 4.94 3.82 -4.23
N PHE A 5 6.19 3.45 -4.50
CA PHE A 5 6.70 3.29 -5.88
C PHE A 5 7.29 1.90 -6.14
N PRO A 6 7.21 1.39 -7.38
CA PRO A 6 7.92 0.17 -7.76
C PRO A 6 9.43 0.36 -7.69
N ARG A 7 10.16 -0.71 -7.38
CA ARG A 7 11.62 -0.72 -7.52
C ARG A 7 12.01 -0.88 -8.99
N SER A 8 13.13 -0.25 -9.37
CA SER A 8 13.59 -0.32 -10.75
C SER A 8 13.95 -1.75 -11.20
N SER A 9 14.23 -2.66 -10.27
CA SER A 9 14.44 -4.08 -10.58
C SER A 9 13.15 -4.83 -10.96
N LEU A 10 11.98 -4.29 -10.63
CA LEU A 10 10.67 -4.91 -10.87
C LEU A 10 10.01 -4.42 -12.17
N TRP A 11 10.13 -3.13 -12.52
CA TRP A 11 9.59 -2.64 -13.80
C TRP A 11 10.40 -3.11 -15.04
N ARG A 12 11.71 -3.34 -14.90
CA ARG A 12 12.57 -3.84 -16.00
C ARG A 12 12.08 -5.17 -16.59
N PRO A 13 11.68 -6.18 -15.79
CA PRO A 13 11.07 -7.39 -16.31
C PRO A 13 9.58 -7.23 -16.66
N GLY A 14 9.05 -6.01 -16.80
CA GLY A 14 7.66 -5.78 -17.22
C GLY A 14 6.61 -5.92 -16.11
N VAL A 15 6.99 -5.66 -14.85
CA VAL A 15 6.05 -5.71 -13.71
C VAL A 15 5.83 -4.33 -13.11
N GLY A 16 4.60 -3.84 -13.17
CA GLY A 16 4.16 -2.60 -12.55
C GLY A 16 3.67 -2.81 -11.12
N VAL A 17 3.84 -1.79 -10.27
CA VAL A 17 3.17 -1.68 -8.97
C VAL A 17 2.41 -0.37 -8.97
N THR A 18 1.10 -0.46 -8.76
CA THR A 18 0.21 0.69 -8.64
C THR A 18 -0.32 0.75 -7.22
N ALA A 19 -0.10 1.89 -6.57
CA ALA A 19 -0.56 2.17 -5.23
C ALA A 19 -1.10 3.61 -5.19
N GLY A 20 -1.56 4.02 -4.01
CA GLY A 20 -2.01 5.39 -3.75
C GLY A 20 -1.07 6.15 -2.83
N VAL A 21 -1.62 7.26 -2.36
CA VAL A 21 -1.03 8.12 -1.34
C VAL A 21 -1.34 7.58 0.06
N VAL A 22 -0.27 7.58 0.85
CA VAL A 22 -0.10 7.57 2.30
C VAL A 22 -0.73 8.75 3.06
N ASP A 23 -2.02 8.75 3.40
CA ASP A 23 -2.57 9.86 4.20
C ASP A 23 -1.88 9.94 5.57
N ALA A 24 -1.53 11.15 6.01
CA ALA A 24 -0.88 11.35 7.30
C ALA A 24 -1.78 10.86 8.45
N GLY A 25 -1.19 10.14 9.40
CA GLY A 25 -1.93 9.53 10.51
C GLY A 25 -2.61 8.20 10.17
N TYR A 26 -2.50 7.70 8.93
CA TYR A 26 -2.96 6.35 8.61
C TYR A 26 -2.11 5.31 9.34
N GLU A 27 -2.78 4.43 10.08
CA GLU A 27 -2.16 3.26 10.67
C GLU A 27 -2.93 2.03 10.22
N GLY A 28 -2.35 1.23 9.34
CA GLY A 28 -3.00 0.02 8.86
C GLY A 28 -2.14 -0.74 7.84
N ALA A 29 -2.63 -1.89 7.43
CA ALA A 29 -2.01 -2.69 6.39
C ALA A 29 -1.98 -1.90 5.07
N LEU A 30 -0.81 -1.84 4.47
CA LEU A 30 -0.62 -1.24 3.14
C LEU A 30 -0.88 -2.28 2.05
N GLY A 31 -1.51 -1.82 0.96
CA GLY A 31 -1.80 -2.61 -0.21
C GLY A 31 -1.32 -1.92 -1.49
N ALA A 32 -1.04 -2.73 -2.50
CA ALA A 32 -0.74 -2.28 -3.84
C ALA A 32 -1.21 -3.33 -4.85
N LEU A 33 -1.46 -2.90 -6.08
CA LEU A 33 -1.80 -3.77 -7.20
C LEU A 33 -0.52 -4.08 -7.99
N ILE A 34 -0.32 -5.35 -8.33
CA ILE A 34 0.77 -5.79 -9.21
C ILE A 34 0.19 -6.06 -10.59
N GLU A 35 0.73 -5.41 -11.62
CA GLU A 35 0.38 -5.63 -13.01
C GLU A 35 1.54 -6.31 -13.72
N VAL A 36 1.34 -7.52 -14.23
CA VAL A 36 2.38 -8.29 -14.94
C VAL A 36 2.14 -8.17 -16.44
N LYS A 37 2.93 -7.33 -17.11
CA LYS A 37 2.90 -7.13 -18.57
C LYS A 37 3.83 -8.08 -19.32
N ASN A 38 4.71 -8.78 -18.60
CA ASN A 38 5.57 -9.78 -19.18
C ASN A 38 4.77 -11.04 -19.54
N PRO A 39 4.73 -11.46 -20.82
CA PRO A 39 3.96 -12.64 -21.23
C PRO A 39 4.50 -13.96 -20.63
N HIS A 40 5.73 -13.98 -20.14
CA HIS A 40 6.31 -15.12 -19.44
C HIS A 40 6.00 -15.14 -17.94
N GLY A 41 5.28 -14.14 -17.42
CA GLY A 41 4.92 -14.03 -16.01
C GLY A 41 6.08 -13.53 -15.13
N VAL A 42 5.91 -13.69 -13.80
CA VAL A 42 6.92 -13.39 -12.79
C VAL A 42 6.78 -14.35 -11.60
N VAL A 43 7.91 -14.75 -11.02
CA VAL A 43 7.93 -15.52 -9.76
C VAL A 43 8.35 -14.59 -8.64
N LEU A 44 7.50 -14.45 -7.62
CA LEU A 44 7.81 -13.67 -6.43
C LEU A 44 8.12 -14.61 -5.27
N HIS A 45 9.29 -14.42 -4.67
CA HIS A 45 9.64 -15.11 -3.44
C HIS A 45 9.09 -14.36 -2.22
N ARG A 46 8.79 -15.11 -1.16
CA ARG A 46 8.40 -14.51 0.13
C ARG A 46 9.45 -13.49 0.57
N ASN A 47 8.99 -12.32 1.00
CA ASN A 47 9.82 -11.18 1.42
C ASN A 47 10.68 -10.54 0.31
N ALA A 48 10.38 -10.83 -0.97
CA ALA A 48 10.98 -10.06 -2.06
C ALA A 48 10.65 -8.57 -1.89
N LYS A 49 11.64 -7.71 -2.09
CA LYS A 49 11.46 -6.25 -2.03
C LYS A 49 10.81 -5.78 -3.32
N LEU A 50 9.48 -5.56 -3.31
CA LEU A 50 8.69 -5.22 -4.49
C LEU A 50 8.57 -3.72 -4.74
N ALA A 51 8.40 -2.95 -3.67
CA ALA A 51 8.18 -1.51 -3.69
C ALA A 51 9.06 -0.79 -2.67
N GLN A 52 8.95 0.53 -2.64
CA GLN A 52 9.56 1.41 -1.66
C GLN A 52 8.56 2.48 -1.27
N ILE A 53 8.74 3.04 -0.08
CA ILE A 53 7.92 4.13 0.46
C ILE A 53 8.81 5.38 0.51
N VAL A 54 8.31 6.48 -0.03
CA VAL A 54 8.92 7.81 0.05
C VAL A 54 8.10 8.64 1.03
N PHE A 55 8.77 9.27 2.00
CA PHE A 55 8.14 10.14 2.98
C PHE A 55 8.33 11.58 2.56
N GLU A 56 7.25 12.35 2.61
CA GLU A 56 7.21 13.76 2.30
C GLU A 56 6.62 14.52 3.49
N GLU A 57 7.31 15.60 3.87
CA GLU A 57 6.85 16.50 4.92
C GLU A 57 5.63 17.28 4.42
N LEU A 58 4.61 17.42 5.28
CA LEU A 58 3.45 18.23 4.97
C LEU A 58 3.77 19.70 5.20
N GLY A 59 3.31 20.57 4.29
CA GLY A 59 3.50 22.01 4.41
C GLY A 59 2.78 22.64 5.60
N GLU A 60 1.81 21.94 6.18
CA GLU A 60 1.06 22.37 7.35
C GLU A 60 0.60 21.16 8.18
N ALA A 61 0.20 21.43 9.42
CA ALA A 61 -0.42 20.42 10.27
C ALA A 61 -1.83 20.07 9.74
N VAL A 62 -2.14 18.78 9.72
CA VAL A 62 -3.44 18.25 9.27
C VAL A 62 -4.06 17.38 10.34
N GLU A 63 -5.38 17.22 10.30
CA GLU A 63 -6.03 16.14 11.04
C GLU A 63 -5.56 14.79 10.47
N GLY A 64 -5.20 13.86 11.36
CA GLY A 64 -4.79 12.52 10.95
C GLY A 64 -5.92 11.74 10.30
N TYR A 65 -5.58 10.78 9.45
CA TYR A 65 -6.54 9.89 8.81
C TYR A 65 -7.45 9.21 9.85
N ASN A 66 -8.76 9.43 9.71
CA ASN A 66 -9.80 8.89 10.59
C ASN A 66 -10.81 8.02 9.80
N GLY A 67 -10.42 7.56 8.61
CA GLY A 67 -11.28 6.79 7.72
C GLY A 67 -11.44 5.32 8.11
N ILE A 68 -12.31 4.64 7.35
CA ILE A 68 -12.73 3.25 7.60
C ILE A 68 -11.63 2.18 7.48
N TYR A 69 -10.43 2.52 7.02
CA TYR A 69 -9.31 1.57 6.94
C TYR A 69 -8.33 1.76 8.10
N GLN A 70 -8.60 2.69 9.01
CA GLN A 70 -7.78 2.89 10.20
C GLN A 70 -7.76 1.61 11.04
N SER A 71 -6.56 1.25 11.47
CA SER A 71 -6.23 0.02 12.20
C SER A 71 -6.54 -1.27 11.44
N SER A 72 -6.69 -1.23 10.10
CA SER A 72 -6.90 -2.43 9.31
C SER A 72 -5.67 -3.34 9.38
N THR A 73 -5.88 -4.63 9.65
CA THR A 73 -4.81 -5.65 9.59
C THR A 73 -4.74 -6.33 8.22
N SER A 74 -5.62 -5.98 7.29
CA SER A 74 -5.73 -6.57 5.95
C SER A 74 -5.66 -5.50 4.86
N SER A 75 -4.93 -5.79 3.78
CA SER A 75 -4.86 -4.95 2.58
C SER A 75 -5.93 -5.29 1.54
N VAL A 76 -6.60 -6.43 1.66
CA VAL A 76 -7.82 -6.76 0.92
C VAL A 76 -9.02 -6.25 1.74
N GLY A 77 -9.72 -5.22 1.26
CA GLY A 77 -10.79 -4.51 2.01
C GLY A 77 -12.00 -5.41 2.35
N ARG A 78 -12.92 -5.16 3.31
CA ARG A 78 -13.12 -4.22 4.45
C ARG A 78 -13.18 -5.07 5.75
N GLY A 79 -13.11 -4.53 6.98
CA GLY A 79 -13.19 -3.13 7.40
C GLY A 79 -12.32 -2.78 8.61
N GLY A 80 -11.72 -1.60 8.56
CA GLY A 80 -11.13 -0.94 9.71
C GLY A 80 -12.20 -0.33 10.62
N THR A 81 -11.74 0.03 11.82
CA THR A 81 -12.52 0.10 13.07
C THR A 81 -13.34 -1.17 13.33
N GLY A 82 -12.70 -2.14 13.98
CA GLY A 82 -13.36 -3.35 14.48
C GLY A 82 -14.41 -3.06 15.54
N GLN A 83 -15.62 -2.69 15.13
CA GLN A 83 -16.79 -3.07 15.93
C GLN A 83 -16.99 -4.58 15.71
N PRO A 84 -17.03 -5.40 16.78
CA PRO A 84 -17.40 -6.80 16.62
C PRO A 84 -18.79 -6.82 15.98
N ALA A 85 -18.99 -7.72 15.01
CA ALA A 85 -20.33 -8.09 14.60
C ALA A 85 -21.10 -8.43 15.89
N LYS A 86 -22.15 -7.66 16.19
CA LYS A 86 -23.04 -7.99 17.32
C LYS A 86 -23.45 -9.46 17.16
N ALA A 87 -23.12 -10.26 18.17
CA ALA A 87 -23.67 -11.58 18.37
C ALA A 87 -25.17 -11.47 18.67
#